data_AF-A0A931UBJ6-F1
#
_entry.id   AF-A0A931UBJ6-F1
#
_cell.length_a   1.000
_cell.length_b   1.000
_cell.length_c   1.000
_cell.angle_alpha   90.00
_cell.angle_beta   90.00
_cell.angle_gamma   90.00
#
_symmetry.space_group_name_H-M   'P 1'
#
loop_
_entity.id
_entity.type
_entity.pdbx_description
1 polymer ?
#
loop_
_entity_poly.entity_id
_entity_poly.type
_entity_poly.pdbx_seq_one_letter_code
_entity_poly.pdbx_strand_id
1 'polypeptide(L)'
;MPNWPLLGLALIGMGLTAYLTATAWAGQTVAGCAAGSGCDLVLASRWSKLFGLPVSFWGFLAYTSLAGIAWIRRADRHWKLAALVSLFGALYSLYLTLMAFTELKAACPYCLASLALMLAIFATVIYQRPRNPSRFSWGSWLLWAGAGGVAVVIALHLHYAGVWGKTAAPEEPKVRALAEHLAKSNAKFYGAYWCPHCEDQKLMFGASANRLPYIECSPQGTRGPLAKICSDARIERFPTWIIGGDRREGVLTLTELARYSAFPGGFP
;
A
#
# COMPACT_ATOMS: atom_id res chain seq x y z
N MET A 1 16.91 -26.84 21.08
CA MET A 1 16.06 -25.92 21.89
C MET A 1 15.42 -24.91 20.94
N PRO A 2 14.22 -24.37 21.25
CA PRO A 2 13.61 -23.32 20.42
C PRO A 2 14.54 -22.11 20.31
N ASN A 3 14.50 -21.44 19.16
CA ASN A 3 15.25 -20.21 18.95
C ASN A 3 14.54 -19.05 19.67
N TRP A 4 14.81 -18.90 20.97
CA TRP A 4 14.18 -17.88 21.82
C TRP A 4 14.34 -16.45 21.31
N PRO A 5 15.51 -16.00 20.81
CA PRO A 5 15.65 -14.68 20.22
C PRO A 5 14.74 -14.45 19.01
N LEU A 6 14.69 -15.41 18.08
CA LEU A 6 13.80 -15.34 16.91
C LEU A 6 12.34 -15.27 17.33
N LEU A 7 11.95 -16.11 18.30
CA LEU A 7 10.59 -16.18 18.79
C LEU A 7 10.15 -14.85 19.42
N GLY A 8 10.96 -14.29 20.32
CA GLY A 8 10.65 -13.03 21.00
C GLY A 8 10.42 -11.89 20.00
N LEU A 9 11.34 -11.72 19.04
CA LEU A 9 11.22 -10.69 18.00
C LEU A 9 9.99 -10.93 17.10
N ALA A 10 9.72 -12.18 16.72
CA ALA A 10 8.57 -12.53 15.89
C ALA A 10 7.24 -12.24 16.60
N LEU A 11 7.13 -12.53 17.91
CA LEU A 11 5.93 -12.23 18.69
C LEU A 11 5.67 -10.73 18.83
N ILE A 12 6.73 -9.91 18.99
CA ILE A 12 6.60 -8.45 19.00
C ILE A 12 6.08 -7.95 17.64
N GLY A 13 6.66 -8.42 16.54
CA GLY A 13 6.21 -8.08 15.19
C GLY A 13 4.79 -8.55 14.91
N MET A 14 4.41 -9.74 15.39
CA MET A 14 3.06 -10.26 15.30
C MET A 14 2.05 -9.37 16.05
N GLY A 15 2.38 -8.92 17.27
CA GLY A 15 1.52 -7.99 18.02
C GLY A 15 1.34 -6.65 17.31
N LEU A 16 2.44 -6.06 16.81
CA LEU A 16 2.43 -4.82 16.04
C LEU A 16 1.52 -4.92 14.81
N THR A 17 1.69 -5.98 14.01
CA THR A 17 0.95 -6.18 12.77
C THR A 17 -0.50 -6.61 12.99
N ALA A 18 -0.78 -7.39 14.05
CA ALA A 18 -2.15 -7.72 14.46
C ALA A 18 -2.94 -6.46 14.84
N TYR A 19 -2.34 -5.57 15.63
CA TYR A 19 -2.96 -4.29 16.00
C TYR A 19 -3.32 -3.46 14.76
N LEU A 20 -2.35 -3.24 13.86
CA LEU A 20 -2.59 -2.46 12.63
C LEU A 20 -3.61 -3.10 11.69
N THR A 21 -3.66 -4.44 11.64
CA THR A 21 -4.65 -5.15 10.83
C THR A 21 -6.05 -4.96 11.41
N ALA A 22 -6.20 -5.09 12.73
CA ALA A 22 -7.47 -4.89 13.42
C ALA A 22 -7.98 -3.45 13.27
N THR A 23 -7.11 -2.44 13.44
CA THR A 23 -7.49 -1.04 13.26
C THR A 23 -7.89 -0.72 11.82
N ALA A 24 -7.17 -1.29 10.83
CA ALA A 24 -7.49 -1.10 9.43
C ALA A 24 -8.87 -1.68 9.05
N TRP A 25 -9.22 -2.86 9.56
CA TRP A 25 -10.55 -3.45 9.33
C TRP A 25 -11.67 -2.76 10.12
N ALA A 26 -11.37 -2.26 11.31
CA ALA A 26 -12.32 -1.49 12.11
C ALA A 26 -12.55 -0.06 11.58
N GLY A 27 -11.76 0.40 10.61
CA GLY A 27 -11.82 1.77 10.10
C GLY A 27 -11.43 2.82 11.15
N GLN A 28 -10.63 2.43 12.15
CA GLN A 28 -10.24 3.29 13.27
C GLN A 28 -8.89 3.96 13.01
N THR A 29 -8.67 5.11 13.64
CA THR A 29 -7.38 5.79 13.64
C THR A 29 -6.38 5.04 14.50
N VAL A 30 -5.11 5.02 14.05
CA VAL A 30 -4.02 4.35 14.76
C VAL A 30 -3.50 5.24 15.87
N ALA A 31 -3.27 4.67 17.06
CA ALA A 31 -2.77 5.40 18.22
C ALA A 31 -1.44 6.12 17.89
N GLY A 32 -1.30 7.38 18.29
CA GLY A 32 -0.10 8.17 17.99
C GLY A 32 0.03 8.60 16.51
N CYS A 33 -0.92 8.24 15.65
CA CYS A 33 -1.04 8.77 14.29
C CYS A 33 -2.26 9.70 14.23
N ALA A 34 -2.01 11.01 14.39
CA ALA A 34 -3.06 12.01 14.29
C ALA A 34 -3.66 12.05 12.87
N ALA A 35 -4.95 12.35 12.76
CA ALA A 35 -5.61 12.52 11.45
C ALA A 35 -4.90 13.59 10.62
N GLY A 36 -4.57 13.27 9.37
CA GLY A 36 -3.80 14.15 8.48
C GLY A 36 -2.29 14.21 8.78
N SER A 37 -1.78 13.46 9.76
CA SER A 37 -0.34 13.31 9.97
C SER A 37 0.32 12.50 8.85
N GLY A 38 1.64 12.59 8.74
CA GLY A 38 2.39 11.76 7.78
C GLY A 38 2.19 10.25 8.00
N CYS A 39 1.98 9.80 9.24
CA CYS A 39 1.67 8.40 9.51
C CYS A 39 0.30 7.99 8.94
N ASP A 40 -0.72 8.82 9.18
CA ASP A 40 -2.09 8.59 8.69
C ASP A 40 -2.11 8.55 7.15
N LEU A 41 -1.38 9.45 6.51
CA LEU A 41 -1.17 9.45 5.06
C LEU A 41 -0.56 8.13 4.55
N VAL A 42 0.50 7.65 5.19
CA VAL A 42 1.17 6.40 4.77
C VAL A 42 0.22 5.21 4.92
N LEU A 43 -0.53 5.14 6.03
CA LEU A 43 -1.49 4.07 6.30
C LEU A 43 -2.72 4.11 5.40
N ALA A 44 -3.11 5.30 4.94
CA ALA A 44 -4.22 5.44 4.01
C ALA A 44 -3.78 5.22 2.55
N SER A 45 -2.49 5.39 2.22
CA SER A 45 -1.96 5.33 0.86
C SER A 45 -2.18 4.00 0.13
N ARG A 46 -2.08 3.99 -1.21
CA ARG A 46 -2.15 2.75 -2.01
C ARG A 46 -1.13 1.68 -1.60
N TRP A 47 0.00 2.08 -1.02
CA TRP A 47 1.04 1.15 -0.57
C TRP A 47 0.66 0.40 0.71
N SER A 48 -0.39 0.83 1.42
CA SER A 48 -0.87 0.15 2.63
C SER A 48 -1.78 -1.06 2.35
N LYS A 49 -2.19 -1.26 1.09
CA LYS A 49 -2.97 -2.43 0.65
C LYS A 49 -2.16 -3.27 -0.33
N LEU A 50 -2.19 -4.59 -0.17
CA LEU A 50 -1.60 -5.56 -1.10
C LEU A 50 -2.67 -6.61 -1.42
N PHE A 51 -3.00 -6.76 -2.70
CA PHE A 51 -4.11 -7.60 -3.17
C PHE A 51 -5.45 -7.31 -2.47
N GLY A 52 -5.74 -6.03 -2.21
CA GLY A 52 -6.98 -5.57 -1.57
C GLY A 52 -7.02 -5.73 -0.04
N LEU A 53 -6.04 -6.42 0.56
CA LEU A 53 -5.92 -6.58 2.01
C LEU A 53 -4.88 -5.64 2.60
N PRO A 54 -4.99 -5.22 3.87
CA PRO A 54 -3.96 -4.42 4.53
C PRO A 54 -2.59 -5.12 4.48
N VAL A 55 -1.53 -4.39 4.19
CA VAL A 55 -0.15 -4.91 4.23
C VAL A 55 0.21 -5.44 5.61
N SER A 56 -0.35 -4.86 6.68
CA SER A 56 -0.22 -5.35 8.04
C SER A 56 -0.69 -6.79 8.20
N PHE A 57 -1.70 -7.24 7.46
CA PHE A 57 -2.16 -8.63 7.48
C PHE A 57 -1.09 -9.58 6.93
N TRP A 58 -0.48 -9.23 5.81
CA TRP A 58 0.63 -10.00 5.23
C TRP A 58 1.85 -10.02 6.16
N GLY A 59 2.12 -8.90 6.84
CA GLY A 59 3.13 -8.82 7.89
C GLY A 59 2.83 -9.77 9.06
N PHE A 60 1.58 -9.84 9.52
CA PHE A 60 1.15 -10.76 10.56
C PHE A 60 1.41 -12.23 10.19
N LEU A 61 1.09 -12.62 8.95
CA LEU A 61 1.38 -13.96 8.45
C LEU A 61 2.89 -14.24 8.42
N ALA A 62 3.69 -13.28 7.98
CA ALA A 62 5.15 -13.41 7.96
C ALA A 62 5.72 -13.60 9.37
N TYR A 63 5.32 -12.78 10.34
CA TYR A 63 5.76 -12.90 11.73
C TYR A 63 5.26 -14.20 12.39
N THR A 64 4.03 -14.63 12.09
CA THR A 64 3.49 -15.92 12.55
C THR A 64 4.31 -17.09 12.00
N SER A 65 4.71 -17.02 10.72
CA SER A 65 5.55 -18.05 10.11
C SER A 65 6.94 -18.10 10.76
N LEU A 66 7.54 -16.95 11.07
CA LEU A 66 8.83 -16.86 11.77
C LEU A 66 8.74 -17.40 13.20
N ALA A 67 7.65 -17.10 13.90
CA ALA A 67 7.35 -17.71 15.19
C ALA A 67 7.31 -19.24 15.04
N GLY A 68 6.51 -19.79 14.12
CA GLY A 68 6.46 -21.24 13.88
C GLY A 68 7.82 -21.87 13.52
N ILE A 69 8.63 -21.18 12.71
CA ILE A 69 9.99 -21.62 12.35
C ILE A 69 10.89 -21.74 13.60
N ALA A 70 10.68 -20.94 14.65
CA ALA A 70 11.46 -20.97 15.88
C ALA A 70 11.44 -22.32 16.61
N TRP A 71 10.44 -23.17 16.36
CA TRP A 71 10.33 -24.52 16.93
C TRP A 71 10.93 -25.64 16.06
N ILE A 72 11.38 -25.33 14.84
CA ILE A 72 11.98 -26.34 13.96
C ILE A 72 13.29 -26.84 14.55
N ARG A 73 13.35 -28.15 14.90
CA ARG A 73 14.53 -28.77 15.53
C ARG A 73 15.73 -28.95 14.58
N ARG A 74 15.49 -29.10 13.27
CA ARG A 74 16.55 -29.32 12.28
C ARG A 74 17.23 -27.99 11.94
N ALA A 75 18.44 -27.78 12.45
CA ALA A 75 19.19 -26.52 12.34
C ALA A 75 19.31 -25.99 10.89
N ASP A 76 19.62 -26.85 9.92
CA ASP A 76 19.76 -26.43 8.52
C ASP A 76 18.44 -25.93 7.91
N ARG A 77 17.33 -26.62 8.20
CA ARG A 77 16.01 -26.24 7.68
C ARG A 77 15.49 -24.99 8.39
N HIS A 78 15.67 -24.93 9.70
CA HIS A 78 15.34 -23.78 10.53
C HIS A 78 16.02 -22.51 10.00
N TRP A 79 17.35 -22.55 9.86
CA TRP A 79 18.13 -21.40 9.41
C TRP A 79 17.76 -20.97 7.99
N LYS A 80 17.64 -21.91 7.03
CA LYS A 80 17.30 -21.59 5.63
C LYS A 80 15.92 -20.94 5.50
N LEU A 81 14.91 -21.46 6.19
CA LEU A 81 13.55 -20.90 6.14
C LEU A 81 13.49 -19.54 6.84
N ALA A 82 14.10 -19.42 8.03
CA ALA A 82 14.13 -18.15 8.75
C ALA A 82 14.86 -17.07 7.94
N ALA A 83 15.97 -17.42 7.27
CA ALA A 83 16.76 -16.49 6.47
C ALA A 83 15.98 -16.02 5.23
N LEU A 84 15.27 -16.94 4.56
CA LEU A 84 14.43 -16.61 3.41
C LEU A 84 13.31 -15.64 3.79
N VAL A 85 12.52 -15.98 4.82
CA VAL A 85 11.37 -15.17 5.23
C VAL A 85 11.80 -13.81 5.76
N SER A 86 12.84 -13.76 6.60
CA SER A 86 13.33 -12.50 7.18
C SER A 86 14.01 -11.61 6.13
N LEU A 87 14.73 -12.17 5.15
CA LEU A 87 15.28 -11.39 4.05
C LEU A 87 14.18 -10.76 3.20
N PHE A 88 13.19 -11.57 2.77
CA PHE A 88 12.06 -11.06 1.99
C PHE A 88 11.30 -9.97 2.77
N GLY A 89 11.02 -10.23 4.04
CA GLY A 89 10.34 -9.29 4.93
C GLY A 89 11.12 -7.97 5.11
N ALA A 90 12.44 -8.04 5.26
CA ALA A 90 13.30 -6.86 5.38
C ALA A 90 13.35 -6.05 4.07
N LEU A 91 13.51 -6.71 2.92
CA LEU A 91 13.51 -6.05 1.61
C LEU A 91 12.17 -5.38 1.32
N TYR A 92 11.06 -6.06 1.61
CA TYR A 92 9.72 -5.50 1.41
C TYR A 92 9.45 -4.32 2.35
N SER A 93 9.79 -4.44 3.63
CA SER A 93 9.66 -3.35 4.60
C SER A 93 10.52 -2.14 4.21
N LEU A 94 11.73 -2.38 3.68
CA LEU A 94 12.61 -1.33 3.19
C LEU A 94 12.02 -0.65 1.96
N TYR A 95 11.50 -1.42 1.00
CA TYR A 95 10.82 -0.89 -0.19
C TYR A 95 9.66 0.05 0.20
N LEU A 96 8.76 -0.39 1.08
CA LEU A 96 7.62 0.44 1.52
C LEU A 96 8.08 1.69 2.26
N THR A 97 9.13 1.58 3.07
CA THR A 97 9.72 2.72 3.78
C THR A 97 10.33 3.72 2.80
N LEU A 98 11.04 3.26 1.77
CA LEU A 98 11.58 4.13 0.72
C LEU A 98 10.46 4.84 -0.03
N MET A 99 9.40 4.12 -0.43
CA MET A 99 8.24 4.73 -1.08
C MET A 99 7.55 5.78 -0.20
N ALA A 100 7.43 5.53 1.11
CA ALA A 100 6.91 6.50 2.06
C ALA A 100 7.76 7.79 2.11
N PHE A 101 9.08 7.68 2.02
CA PHE A 101 9.96 8.84 2.03
C PHE A 101 10.06 9.57 0.69
N THR A 102 10.06 8.86 -0.44
CA THR A 102 10.27 9.46 -1.76
C THR A 102 8.98 10.02 -2.35
N GLU A 103 7.92 9.21 -2.38
CA GLU A 103 6.66 9.55 -3.05
C GLU A 103 5.73 10.34 -2.12
N LEU A 104 5.64 9.91 -0.86
CA LEU A 104 4.72 10.51 0.11
C LEU A 104 5.39 11.61 0.97
N LYS A 105 6.73 11.70 0.97
CA LYS A 105 7.52 12.58 1.83
C LYS A 105 7.07 12.53 3.29
N ALA A 106 6.70 11.35 3.77
CA ALA A 106 6.08 11.13 5.07
C ALA A 106 6.76 9.98 5.82
N ALA A 107 6.66 10.01 7.16
CA ALA A 107 7.22 8.99 8.03
C ALA A 107 6.09 8.33 8.84
N CYS A 108 6.15 7.01 8.94
CA CYS A 108 5.23 6.23 9.77
C CYS A 108 6.05 5.49 10.84
N PRO A 109 5.86 5.79 12.15
CA PRO A 109 6.63 5.13 13.21
C PRO A 109 6.38 3.63 13.25
N TYR A 110 5.17 3.18 12.92
CA TYR A 110 4.81 1.76 12.85
C TYR A 110 5.54 1.03 11.72
N CYS A 111 5.64 1.63 10.53
CA CYS A 111 6.41 1.04 9.42
C CYS A 111 7.90 0.97 9.76
N LEU A 112 8.46 2.01 10.38
CA LEU A 112 9.85 2.03 10.83
C LEU A 112 10.12 0.97 11.91
N ALA A 113 9.19 0.80 12.86
CA ALA A 113 9.27 -0.25 13.87
C ALA A 113 9.25 -1.64 13.22
N SER A 114 8.37 -1.88 12.24
CA SER A 114 8.35 -3.16 11.50
C SER A 114 9.63 -3.39 10.70
N LEU A 115 10.19 -2.36 10.05
CA LEU A 115 11.47 -2.46 9.36
C LEU A 115 12.60 -2.81 10.34
N ALA A 116 12.66 -2.13 11.48
CA ALA A 116 13.66 -2.39 12.52
C ALA A 116 13.55 -3.84 13.05
N LEU A 117 12.34 -4.32 13.29
CA LEU A 117 12.10 -5.71 13.72
C LEU A 117 12.56 -6.73 12.66
N MET A 118 12.21 -6.52 11.39
CA MET A 118 12.66 -7.42 10.31
C MET A 118 14.19 -7.43 10.15
N LEU A 119 14.83 -6.26 10.25
CA LEU A 119 16.30 -6.16 10.22
C LEU A 119 16.94 -6.85 11.43
N ALA A 120 16.38 -6.68 12.62
CA ALA A 120 16.86 -7.35 13.83
C ALA A 120 16.72 -8.88 13.74
N ILE A 121 15.59 -9.38 13.21
CA ILE A 121 15.38 -10.80 12.95
C ILE A 121 16.39 -11.32 11.93
N PHE A 122 16.54 -10.64 10.80
CA PHE A 122 17.49 -11.04 9.76
C PHE A 122 18.92 -11.08 10.30
N ALA A 123 19.35 -10.04 11.03
CA ALA A 123 20.66 -10.00 11.68
C ALA A 123 20.85 -11.16 12.67
N THR A 124 19.83 -11.47 13.47
CA THR A 124 19.85 -12.59 14.42
C THR A 124 20.02 -13.93 13.69
N VAL A 125 19.28 -14.15 12.60
CA VAL A 125 19.38 -15.38 11.79
C VAL A 125 20.75 -15.50 11.13
N ILE A 126 21.32 -14.40 10.63
CA ILE A 126 22.66 -14.40 10.04
C ILE A 126 23.73 -14.67 11.11
N TYR A 127 23.59 -14.11 12.31
CA TYR A 127 24.51 -14.35 13.43
C TYR A 127 24.47 -15.81 13.90
N GLN A 128 23.30 -16.42 13.96
CA GLN A 128 23.10 -17.81 14.38
C GLN A 128 23.42 -18.84 13.28
N ARG A 129 24.14 -18.44 12.23
CA ARG A 129 24.50 -19.31 11.12
C ARG A 129 25.27 -20.56 11.61
N PRO A 130 24.83 -21.77 11.23
CA PRO A 130 25.56 -22.99 11.56
C PRO A 130 26.93 -23.02 10.85
N ARG A 131 27.99 -23.41 11.58
CA ARG A 131 29.38 -23.40 11.11
C ARG A 131 29.69 -24.41 9.98
N ASN A 132 28.88 -25.47 9.82
CA ASN A 132 29.11 -26.51 8.83
C ASN A 132 27.84 -26.81 8.00
N PRO A 133 27.43 -25.91 7.09
CA PRO A 133 26.26 -26.14 6.26
C PRO A 133 26.60 -27.19 5.19
N SER A 134 25.99 -28.37 5.28
CA SER A 134 26.21 -29.47 4.34
C SER A 134 26.07 -29.00 2.86
N ARG A 135 27.13 -29.14 2.06
CA ARG A 135 27.19 -28.91 0.58
C ARG A 135 26.58 -27.58 0.07
N PHE A 136 26.48 -26.54 0.90
CA PHE A 136 25.76 -25.31 0.55
C PHE A 136 26.70 -24.23 0.00
N SER A 137 26.58 -23.93 -1.30
CA SER A 137 27.29 -22.83 -1.94
C SER A 137 26.66 -21.49 -1.54
N TRP A 138 27.39 -20.72 -0.74
CA TRP A 138 26.94 -19.43 -0.22
C TRP A 138 26.82 -18.36 -1.31
N GLY A 139 27.74 -18.38 -2.29
CA GLY A 139 27.71 -17.48 -3.45
C GLY A 139 26.44 -17.67 -4.27
N SER A 140 26.07 -18.93 -4.58
CA SER A 140 24.82 -19.19 -5.29
C SER A 140 23.59 -18.80 -4.46
N TRP A 141 23.57 -19.06 -3.14
CA TRP A 141 22.41 -18.69 -2.32
C TRP A 141 22.23 -17.18 -2.23
N LEU A 142 23.28 -16.39 -2.03
CA LEU A 142 23.20 -14.93 -2.05
C LEU A 142 22.78 -14.40 -3.42
N LEU A 143 23.29 -14.98 -4.50
CA LEU A 143 22.88 -14.61 -5.85
C LEU A 143 21.40 -14.90 -6.08
N TRP A 144 20.91 -16.08 -5.70
CA TRP A 144 19.49 -16.44 -5.84
C TRP A 144 18.59 -15.64 -4.90
N ALA A 145 19.02 -15.39 -3.67
CA ALA A 145 18.28 -14.60 -2.70
C ALA A 145 18.25 -13.11 -3.09
N GLY A 146 19.36 -12.58 -3.62
CA GLY A 146 19.45 -11.22 -4.15
C GLY A 146 18.64 -11.06 -5.43
N ALA A 147 18.81 -11.94 -6.41
CA ALA A 147 18.03 -11.93 -7.65
C ALA A 147 16.53 -12.14 -7.38
N GLY A 148 16.17 -13.05 -6.48
CA GLY A 148 14.79 -13.25 -6.04
C GLY A 148 14.23 -12.01 -5.32
N GLY A 149 15.01 -11.39 -4.45
CA GLY A 149 14.63 -10.14 -3.78
C GLY A 149 14.40 -8.99 -4.76
N VAL A 150 15.29 -8.81 -5.74
CA VAL A 150 15.13 -7.81 -6.80
C VAL A 150 13.90 -8.10 -7.65
N ALA A 151 13.71 -9.35 -8.07
CA ALA A 151 12.54 -9.76 -8.85
C ALA A 151 11.24 -9.47 -8.10
N VAL A 152 11.20 -9.74 -6.79
CA VAL A 152 10.07 -9.43 -5.90
C VAL A 152 9.82 -7.93 -5.82
N VAL A 153 10.85 -7.11 -5.61
CA VAL A 153 10.70 -5.65 -5.54
C VAL A 153 10.19 -5.10 -6.86
N ILE A 154 10.70 -5.58 -8.00
CA ILE A 154 10.22 -5.20 -9.33
C ILE A 154 8.75 -5.62 -9.50
N ALA A 155 8.42 -6.87 -9.18
CA ALA A 155 7.07 -7.40 -9.21
C ALA A 155 6.07 -6.54 -8.40
N LEU A 156 6.42 -6.25 -7.15
CA LEU A 156 5.63 -5.41 -6.27
C LEU A 156 5.51 -3.99 -6.80
N HIS A 157 6.60 -3.40 -7.30
CA HIS A 157 6.57 -2.07 -7.88
C HIS A 157 5.65 -2.02 -9.11
N LEU A 158 5.72 -3.01 -10.00
CA LEU A 158 4.82 -3.16 -11.14
C LEU A 158 3.36 -3.35 -10.69
N HIS A 159 3.11 -4.10 -9.62
CA HIS A 159 1.79 -4.23 -9.02
C HIS A 159 1.25 -2.90 -8.51
N TYR A 160 2.02 -2.19 -7.68
CA TYR A 160 1.65 -0.88 -7.12
C TYR A 160 1.54 0.22 -8.16
N ALA A 161 2.32 0.14 -9.24
CA ALA A 161 2.20 1.00 -10.41
C ALA A 161 0.99 0.63 -11.30
N GLY A 162 0.22 -0.40 -10.93
CA GLY A 162 -0.96 -0.84 -11.65
C GLY A 162 -0.66 -1.54 -12.97
N VAL A 163 0.59 -1.93 -13.25
CA VAL A 163 1.01 -2.55 -14.52
C VAL A 163 0.40 -3.94 -14.67
N TRP A 164 0.33 -4.73 -13.60
CA TRP A 164 -0.28 -6.06 -13.65
C TRP A 164 -1.81 -6.04 -13.76
N GLY A 165 -2.45 -4.92 -13.42
CA GLY A 165 -3.88 -4.69 -13.68
C GLY A 165 -4.17 -4.19 -15.10
N LYS A 166 -3.14 -3.97 -15.95
CA LYS A 166 -3.29 -3.62 -17.37
C LYS A 166 -3.51 -4.83 -18.28
N THR A 167 -3.89 -6.00 -17.76
CA THR A 167 -4.82 -6.80 -18.56
C THR A 167 -6.09 -6.00 -18.56
N ALA A 168 -6.33 -5.20 -19.59
CA ALA A 168 -7.54 -4.42 -19.73
C ALA A 168 -8.72 -5.36 -19.51
N ALA A 169 -9.29 -5.35 -18.30
CA ALA A 169 -10.65 -5.80 -18.11
C ALA A 169 -11.43 -5.06 -19.21
N PRO A 170 -12.21 -5.77 -20.04
CA PRO A 170 -12.89 -5.16 -21.17
C PRO A 170 -13.52 -3.86 -20.69
N GLU A 171 -13.11 -2.75 -21.30
CA GLU A 171 -13.57 -1.43 -20.87
C GLU A 171 -15.09 -1.45 -20.90
N GLU A 172 -15.73 -1.34 -19.73
CA GLU A 172 -17.18 -1.48 -19.65
C GLU A 172 -17.82 -0.30 -20.42
N PRO A 173 -18.57 -0.56 -21.51
CA PRO A 173 -19.02 0.52 -22.40
C PRO A 173 -19.82 1.60 -21.70
N LYS A 174 -20.59 1.21 -20.66
CA LYS A 174 -21.43 2.12 -19.88
C LYS A 174 -20.60 3.01 -18.95
N VAL A 175 -19.58 2.46 -18.30
CA VAL A 175 -18.64 3.20 -17.44
C VAL A 175 -17.82 4.17 -18.27
N ARG A 176 -17.36 3.75 -19.46
CA ARG A 176 -16.72 4.65 -20.43
C ARG A 176 -17.63 5.81 -20.82
N ALA A 177 -18.87 5.51 -21.21
CA ALA A 177 -19.83 6.53 -21.62
C ALA A 177 -20.10 7.56 -20.51
N LEU A 178 -20.19 7.11 -19.25
CA LEU A 178 -20.31 8.01 -18.10
C LEU A 178 -19.06 8.88 -17.91
N ALA A 179 -17.85 8.30 -18.01
CA ALA A 179 -16.61 9.07 -17.91
C ALA A 179 -16.51 10.15 -18.99
N GLU A 180 -16.84 9.81 -20.23
CA GLU A 180 -16.88 10.75 -21.36
C GLU A 180 -17.96 11.82 -21.20
N HIS A 181 -19.14 11.46 -20.68
CA HIS A 181 -20.20 12.41 -20.36
C HIS A 181 -19.76 13.40 -19.28
N LEU A 182 -19.17 12.91 -18.19
CA LEU A 182 -18.61 13.76 -17.13
C LEU A 182 -17.57 14.73 -17.70
N ALA A 183 -16.67 14.26 -18.56
CA ALA A 183 -15.64 15.09 -19.18
C ALA A 183 -16.17 16.15 -20.15
N LYS A 184 -17.27 15.85 -20.87
CA LYS A 184 -17.94 16.80 -21.78
C LYS A 184 -18.87 17.76 -21.03
N SER A 185 -19.33 17.38 -19.84
CA SER A 185 -20.13 18.22 -18.96
C SER A 185 -19.27 19.25 -18.20
N ASN A 186 -19.90 20.18 -17.47
CA ASN A 186 -19.19 21.10 -16.58
C ASN A 186 -18.84 20.45 -15.21
N ALA A 187 -18.64 19.13 -15.18
CA ALA A 187 -18.21 18.42 -13.99
C ALA A 187 -16.71 18.61 -13.76
N LYS A 188 -16.32 18.74 -12.48
CA LYS A 188 -14.92 18.84 -12.07
C LYS A 188 -14.66 17.88 -10.93
N PHE A 189 -13.62 17.08 -11.07
CA PHE A 189 -13.16 16.12 -10.07
C PHE A 189 -11.85 16.60 -9.46
N TYR A 190 -11.92 17.27 -8.32
CA TYR A 190 -10.77 17.76 -7.57
C TYR A 190 -10.20 16.68 -6.66
N GLY A 191 -8.90 16.44 -6.74
CA GLY A 191 -8.23 15.48 -5.87
C GLY A 191 -6.72 15.69 -5.82
N ALA A 192 -6.03 14.74 -5.20
CA ALA A 192 -4.56 14.70 -5.19
C ALA A 192 -4.04 13.32 -5.57
N TYR A 193 -2.85 13.23 -6.18
CA TYR A 193 -2.33 11.94 -6.64
C TYR A 193 -2.07 10.93 -5.52
N TRP A 194 -1.85 11.38 -4.28
CA TRP A 194 -1.69 10.51 -3.10
C TRP A 194 -2.99 10.26 -2.35
N CYS A 195 -4.09 10.90 -2.73
CA CYS A 195 -5.36 10.83 -2.02
C CYS A 195 -5.97 9.43 -2.21
N PRO A 196 -6.12 8.63 -1.14
CA PRO A 196 -6.61 7.26 -1.25
C PRO A 196 -8.04 7.18 -1.75
N HIS A 197 -8.91 8.05 -1.23
CA HIS A 197 -10.30 8.14 -1.67
C HIS A 197 -10.42 8.61 -3.13
N CYS A 198 -9.46 9.39 -3.62
CA CYS A 198 -9.40 9.79 -5.02
C CYS A 198 -8.99 8.61 -5.91
N GLU A 199 -8.14 7.73 -5.40
CA GLU A 199 -7.83 6.45 -6.04
C GLU A 199 -9.03 5.50 -6.01
N ASP A 200 -9.72 5.35 -4.88
CA ASP A 200 -10.97 4.57 -4.78
C ASP A 200 -11.99 5.04 -5.83
N GLN A 201 -12.14 6.36 -6.00
CA GLN A 201 -13.01 6.95 -7.03
C GLN A 201 -12.56 6.58 -8.45
N LYS A 202 -11.25 6.65 -8.75
CA LYS A 202 -10.69 6.31 -10.07
C LYS A 202 -10.82 4.80 -10.36
N LEU A 203 -10.64 3.94 -9.35
CA LEU A 203 -10.77 2.50 -9.49
C LEU A 203 -12.16 2.07 -9.95
N MET A 204 -13.22 2.77 -9.53
CA MET A 204 -14.60 2.53 -10.02
C MET A 204 -14.75 2.74 -11.53
N PHE A 205 -13.89 3.56 -12.16
CA PHE A 205 -13.89 3.80 -13.59
C PHE A 205 -12.92 2.90 -14.37
N GLY A 206 -12.08 2.13 -13.68
CA GLY A 206 -11.12 1.20 -14.29
C GLY A 206 -10.30 1.85 -15.41
N ALA A 207 -10.32 1.22 -16.60
CA ALA A 207 -9.61 1.72 -17.79
C ALA A 207 -10.10 3.10 -18.27
N SER A 208 -11.32 3.51 -17.91
CA SER A 208 -11.89 4.81 -18.27
C SER A 208 -11.49 5.95 -17.32
N ALA A 209 -10.78 5.68 -16.23
CA ALA A 209 -10.39 6.69 -15.23
C ALA A 209 -9.61 7.88 -15.83
N ASN A 210 -8.79 7.63 -16.86
CA ASN A 210 -8.01 8.67 -17.54
C ASN A 210 -8.87 9.67 -18.33
N ARG A 211 -10.16 9.38 -18.54
CA ARG A 211 -11.10 10.28 -19.21
C ARG A 211 -11.81 11.22 -18.24
N LEU A 212 -11.69 10.98 -16.92
CA LEU A 212 -12.38 11.81 -15.93
C LEU A 212 -11.88 13.26 -15.98
N PRO A 213 -12.74 14.26 -15.68
CA PRO A 213 -12.36 15.67 -15.58
C PRO A 213 -11.57 15.96 -14.29
N TYR A 214 -10.45 15.25 -14.09
CA TYR A 214 -9.62 15.30 -12.90
C TYR A 214 -8.75 16.57 -12.88
N ILE A 215 -8.73 17.23 -11.72
CA ILE A 215 -7.90 18.40 -11.45
C ILE A 215 -6.98 18.06 -10.27
N GLU A 216 -5.68 18.06 -10.54
CA GLU A 216 -4.64 17.85 -9.53
C GLU A 216 -4.52 19.08 -8.64
N CYS A 217 -4.92 18.94 -7.39
CA CYS A 217 -4.95 20.04 -6.43
C CYS A 217 -3.68 20.20 -5.63
N SER A 218 -2.74 19.26 -5.65
CA SER A 218 -1.54 19.41 -4.86
C SER A 218 -0.34 18.76 -5.55
N PRO A 219 0.14 19.32 -6.66
CA PRO A 219 1.23 18.73 -7.45
C PRO A 219 2.56 18.59 -6.69
N GLN A 220 2.74 19.34 -5.59
CA GLN A 220 3.98 19.36 -4.81
C GLN A 220 4.02 18.36 -3.64
N GLY A 221 2.97 17.54 -3.46
CA GLY A 221 2.87 16.64 -2.31
C GLY A 221 2.13 17.29 -1.13
N THR A 222 1.88 16.52 -0.08
CA THR A 222 1.06 16.91 1.08
C THR A 222 1.52 18.14 1.85
N ARG A 223 2.79 18.52 1.71
CA ARG A 223 3.37 19.70 2.37
C ARG A 223 3.41 20.94 1.47
N GLY A 224 3.05 20.79 0.21
CA GLY A 224 3.01 21.89 -0.74
C GLY A 224 1.71 22.69 -0.62
N PRO A 225 1.71 23.94 -1.09
CA PRO A 225 0.47 24.72 -1.19
C PRO A 225 -0.49 24.05 -2.17
N LEU A 226 -1.79 24.23 -1.93
CA LEU A 226 -2.82 23.84 -2.89
C LEU A 226 -2.59 24.56 -4.23
N ALA A 227 -2.80 23.87 -5.34
CA ALA A 227 -2.80 24.49 -6.65
C ALA A 227 -3.84 25.62 -6.70
N LYS A 228 -3.48 26.74 -7.33
CA LYS A 228 -4.31 27.95 -7.35
C LYS A 228 -5.75 27.69 -7.80
N ILE A 229 -5.92 26.83 -8.81
CA ILE A 229 -7.24 26.43 -9.32
C ILE A 229 -8.14 25.76 -8.25
N CYS A 230 -7.54 25.08 -7.28
CA CYS A 230 -8.25 24.44 -6.18
C CYS A 230 -8.44 25.38 -4.99
N SER A 231 -7.47 26.27 -4.71
CA SER A 231 -7.64 27.29 -3.66
C SER A 231 -8.72 28.31 -4.05
N ASP A 232 -8.73 28.75 -5.32
CA ASP A 232 -9.74 29.68 -5.85
C ASP A 232 -11.14 29.03 -5.81
N ALA A 233 -11.21 27.72 -6.07
CA ALA A 233 -12.42 26.93 -5.90
C ALA A 233 -12.70 26.53 -4.44
N ARG A 234 -11.91 26.99 -3.45
CA ARG A 234 -12.04 26.69 -2.01
C ARG A 234 -12.17 25.19 -1.71
N ILE A 235 -11.36 24.35 -2.34
CA ILE A 235 -11.38 22.91 -2.08
C ILE A 235 -10.67 22.61 -0.76
N GLU A 236 -11.40 22.07 0.21
CA GLU A 236 -10.87 21.78 1.56
C GLU A 236 -10.56 20.29 1.76
N ARG A 237 -11.28 19.41 1.06
CA ARG A 237 -11.16 17.95 1.21
C ARG A 237 -11.09 17.28 -0.15
N PHE A 238 -10.51 16.08 -0.16
CA PHE A 238 -10.40 15.26 -1.36
C PHE A 238 -11.04 13.88 -1.15
N PRO A 239 -11.67 13.29 -2.17
CA PRO A 239 -12.04 13.93 -3.43
C PRO A 239 -13.18 14.94 -3.24
N THR A 240 -13.26 15.94 -4.13
CA THR A 240 -14.41 16.84 -4.22
C THR A 240 -14.89 16.90 -5.66
N TRP A 241 -16.18 16.71 -5.85
CA TRP A 241 -16.86 16.88 -7.12
C TRP A 241 -17.62 18.21 -7.16
N ILE A 242 -17.52 18.92 -8.26
CA ILE A 242 -18.42 20.04 -8.59
C ILE A 242 -19.12 19.66 -9.88
N ILE A 243 -20.43 19.40 -9.83
CA ILE A 243 -21.23 18.94 -10.97
C ILE A 243 -22.44 19.84 -11.11
N GLY A 244 -22.61 20.52 -12.25
CA GLY A 244 -23.71 21.46 -12.44
C GLY A 244 -23.69 22.66 -11.48
N GLY A 245 -22.53 22.95 -10.87
CA GLY A 245 -22.39 23.99 -9.84
C GLY A 245 -22.52 23.48 -8.40
N ASP A 246 -23.09 22.30 -8.19
CA ASP A 246 -23.22 21.69 -6.86
C ASP A 246 -21.93 21.04 -6.41
N ARG A 247 -21.46 21.41 -5.21
CA ARG A 247 -20.32 20.78 -4.56
C ARG A 247 -20.73 19.53 -3.78
N ARG A 248 -19.95 18.46 -3.93
CA ARG A 248 -20.12 17.19 -3.21
C ARG A 248 -18.76 16.68 -2.79
N GLU A 249 -18.56 16.44 -1.50
CA GLU A 249 -17.30 15.96 -0.94
C GLU A 249 -17.35 14.45 -0.69
N GLY A 250 -16.21 13.78 -0.88
CA GLY A 250 -16.09 12.34 -0.71
C GLY A 250 -16.32 11.55 -2.00
N VAL A 251 -16.11 10.23 -1.88
CA VAL A 251 -16.27 9.28 -2.99
C VAL A 251 -17.74 9.16 -3.35
N LEU A 252 -18.06 9.26 -4.63
CA LEU A 252 -19.40 9.08 -5.16
C LEU A 252 -19.47 7.78 -5.98
N THR A 253 -20.57 7.05 -5.82
CA THR A 253 -20.86 5.87 -6.65
C THR A 253 -21.08 6.25 -8.11
N LEU A 254 -20.96 5.27 -9.03
CA LEU A 254 -21.27 5.47 -10.45
C LEU A 254 -22.73 5.92 -10.65
N THR A 255 -23.66 5.39 -9.84
CA THR A 255 -25.08 5.75 -9.84
C THR A 255 -25.32 7.18 -9.41
N GLU A 256 -24.63 7.65 -8.37
CA GLU A 256 -24.68 9.05 -7.96
C GLU A 256 -24.09 9.99 -9.01
N LEU A 257 -22.94 9.66 -9.58
CA LEU A 257 -22.30 10.46 -10.63
C LEU A 257 -23.17 10.55 -11.88
N ALA A 258 -23.79 9.44 -12.30
CA ALA A 258 -24.75 9.42 -13.39
C ALA A 258 -25.96 10.31 -13.09
N ARG A 259 -26.54 10.21 -11.88
CA ARG A 259 -27.67 11.04 -11.46
C ARG A 259 -27.33 12.53 -11.44
N TYR A 260 -26.23 12.91 -10.79
CA TYR A 260 -25.86 14.32 -10.61
C TYR A 260 -25.40 14.98 -11.92
N SER A 261 -24.84 14.22 -12.85
CA SER A 261 -24.45 14.73 -14.17
C SER A 261 -25.58 14.67 -15.20
N ALA A 262 -26.77 14.20 -14.83
CA ALA A 262 -27.88 13.95 -15.76
C ALA A 262 -27.47 13.03 -16.93
N PHE A 263 -26.70 11.98 -16.63
CA PHE A 263 -26.24 11.01 -17.62
C PHE A 263 -27.41 10.21 -18.23
N PRO A 264 -27.60 10.23 -19.56
CA PRO A 264 -28.68 9.49 -20.20
C PRO A 264 -28.48 7.98 -20.06
N GLY A 265 -29.53 7.28 -19.62
CA GLY A 265 -29.52 5.82 -19.44
C GLY A 265 -29.22 5.33 -18.02
N GLY A 266 -28.91 6.24 -17.09
CA GLY A 266 -28.76 5.96 -15.64
C GLY A 266 -27.71 4.89 -15.30
N PHE A 267 -27.59 4.53 -14.03
CA PHE A 267 -26.90 3.34 -13.56
C PHE A 267 -27.83 2.62 -12.57
N PRO A 268 -27.86 1.28 -12.55
CA PRO A 268 -28.68 0.54 -11.61
C PRO A 268 -28.27 0.79 -10.14
#